data_AF-A0AAD6HP94-F1
#
_entry.id   AF-A0AAD6HP94-F1
#
_cell.length_a   1.000
_cell.length_b   1.000
_cell.length_c   1.000
_cell.angle_alpha   90.00
_cell.angle_beta   90.00
_cell.angle_gamma   90.00
#
_symmetry.space_group_name_H-M   'P 1'
#
loop_
_entity.id
_entity.type
_entity.pdbx_description
1 polymer ?
#
loop_
_entity_poly.entity_id
_entity_poly.type
_entity_poly.pdbx_seq_one_letter_code
_entity_poly.pdbx_strand_id
1 'polypeptide(L)'
;MVGTGGGVPGISNDIRLGDVVVAQPTGQHSGVIQYDFGKAVQGGQLELTGSLNKPPQLLLTHISCQEAMQMVRRDEKISEILPRRAEQKF
;
A
#
# COMPACT_ATOMS: atom_id res chain seq x y z
N MET A 1 8.02 -4.19 -14.42
CA MET A 1 8.62 -2.85 -14.67
C MET A 1 9.55 -2.53 -13.53
N VAL A 2 10.68 -1.89 -13.79
CA VAL A 2 11.56 -1.26 -12.78
C VAL A 2 11.93 0.13 -13.27
N GLY A 3 12.18 1.07 -12.36
CA GLY A 3 12.53 2.44 -12.71
C GLY A 3 12.68 3.32 -11.47
N THR A 4 13.05 4.57 -11.69
CA THR A 4 13.14 5.60 -10.65
C THR A 4 11.98 6.58 -10.78
N GLY A 5 11.49 7.12 -9.66
CA GLY A 5 10.42 8.11 -9.66
C GLY A 5 10.51 9.05 -8.46
N GLY A 6 9.75 10.14 -8.51
CA GLY A 6 9.58 11.04 -7.36
C GLY A 6 8.49 10.53 -6.41
N GLY A 7 8.68 10.73 -5.11
CA GLY A 7 7.66 10.48 -4.09
C GLY A 7 6.96 11.77 -3.67
N VAL A 8 5.73 11.65 -3.16
CA VAL A 8 4.98 12.74 -2.53
C VAL A 8 4.84 12.40 -1.04
N PRO A 9 5.81 12.79 -0.19
CA PRO A 9 5.75 12.49 1.24
C PRO A 9 4.59 13.22 1.92
N GLY A 10 4.04 12.65 2.97
CA GLY A 10 2.93 13.23 3.73
C GLY A 10 2.91 12.77 5.18
N ILE A 11 2.02 13.35 6.00
CA ILE A 11 1.94 13.05 7.45
C ILE A 11 1.70 11.56 7.71
N SER A 12 0.86 10.92 6.90
CA SER A 12 0.57 9.49 7.01
C SER A 12 1.56 8.59 6.26
N ASN A 13 2.37 9.16 5.37
CA ASN A 13 3.21 8.43 4.42
C ASN A 13 4.65 8.96 4.49
N ASP A 14 5.47 8.33 5.33
CA ASP A 14 6.90 8.62 5.43
C ASP A 14 7.64 7.99 4.25
N ILE A 15 7.78 8.76 3.16
CA ILE A 15 8.49 8.38 1.94
C ILE A 15 9.81 9.15 1.88
N ARG A 16 10.93 8.44 1.79
CA ARG A 16 12.28 9.00 1.83
C ARG A 16 13.09 8.64 0.59
N LEU A 17 14.11 9.45 0.32
CA LEU A 17 15.06 9.17 -0.75
C LEU A 17 15.80 7.85 -0.45
N GLY A 18 15.79 6.93 -1.41
CA GLY A 18 16.38 5.60 -1.27
C GLY A 18 15.37 4.49 -0.93
N ASP A 19 14.12 4.84 -0.61
CA ASP A 19 13.08 3.83 -0.41
C ASP A 19 12.78 3.08 -1.71
N VAL A 20 12.54 1.77 -1.57
CA VAL A 20 12.12 0.90 -2.67
C VAL A 20 10.62 0.68 -2.57
N VAL A 21 9.89 1.09 -3.60
CA VAL A 21 8.44 0.89 -3.69
C VAL A 21 8.15 -0.32 -4.56
N VAL A 22 7.32 -1.23 -4.03
CA VAL A 22 6.85 -2.41 -4.75
C VAL A 22 5.34 -2.28 -4.97
N ALA A 23 4.90 -2.43 -6.21
CA ALA A 23 3.48 -2.37 -6.55
C ALA A 23 2.70 -3.48 -5.84
N GLN A 24 1.62 -3.16 -5.14
CA GLN A 24 0.75 -4.15 -4.52
C GLN A 24 -0.49 -4.34 -5.41
N PRO A 25 -0.66 -5.50 -6.07
CA PRO A 25 -1.82 -5.75 -6.91
C PRO A 25 -3.09 -5.91 -6.06
N THR A 26 -4.18 -5.25 -6.47
CA THR A 26 -5.48 -5.32 -5.78
C THR A 26 -6.59 -5.57 -6.81
N GLY A 27 -7.29 -6.70 -6.67
CA GLY A 27 -8.32 -7.13 -7.62
C GLY A 27 -7.76 -7.25 -9.05
N GLN A 28 -8.33 -6.50 -9.98
CA GLN A 28 -7.89 -6.46 -11.39
C GLN A 28 -6.74 -5.46 -11.63
N HIS A 29 -6.31 -4.70 -10.62
CA HIS A 29 -5.25 -3.69 -10.77
C HIS A 29 -3.88 -4.26 -10.46
N SER A 30 -2.91 -3.94 -11.31
CA SER A 30 -1.50 -4.39 -11.15
C SER A 30 -0.73 -3.71 -10.01
N GLY A 31 -1.35 -2.74 -9.32
CA GLY A 31 -0.70 -1.87 -8.33
C GLY A 31 0.00 -0.65 -8.94
N VAL A 32 0.00 -0.52 -10.28
CA VAL A 32 0.44 0.68 -11.00
C VAL A 32 -0.65 1.11 -11.97
N ILE A 33 -0.93 2.41 -12.00
CA ILE A 33 -1.84 3.03 -12.96
C ILE A 33 -0.98 3.90 -13.87
N GLN A 34 -1.00 3.62 -15.17
CA GLN A 34 -0.31 4.45 -16.14
C GLN A 34 -1.17 5.69 -16.42
N TYR A 35 -0.68 6.84 -15.96
CA TYR A 35 -1.29 8.13 -16.28
C TYR A 35 -0.66 8.70 -17.53
N ASP A 36 -1.47 8.93 -18.56
CA ASP A 36 -1.04 9.54 -19.83
C ASP A 36 -2.12 10.54 -20.24
N PHE A 37 -1.75 11.83 -20.30
CA PHE A 37 -2.65 12.94 -20.57
C PHE A 37 -3.38 12.81 -21.93
N GLY A 38 -2.84 12.05 -22.88
CA GLY A 38 -3.50 11.76 -24.16
C GLY A 38 -4.70 10.81 -24.08
N LYS A 39 -4.93 10.16 -22.92
CA LYS A 39 -6.02 9.21 -22.66
C LYS A 39 -7.08 9.75 -21.68
N ALA A 40 -6.96 11.02 -21.31
CA ALA A 40 -8.07 11.72 -20.69
C ALA A 40 -9.15 11.93 -21.78
N VAL A 41 -10.21 11.12 -21.73
CA VAL A 41 -11.33 11.23 -22.66
C VAL A 41 -12.06 12.56 -22.43
N GLN A 42 -12.77 13.04 -23.45
CA GLN A 42 -13.51 14.29 -23.40
C GLN A 42 -14.41 14.33 -22.16
N GLY A 43 -14.19 15.29 -21.26
CA GLY A 43 -14.85 15.37 -19.96
C GLY A 43 -13.97 15.01 -18.75
N GLY A 44 -12.67 14.74 -18.95
CA GLY A 44 -11.71 14.58 -17.85
C GLY A 44 -11.73 13.21 -17.17
N GLN A 45 -12.43 12.24 -17.77
CA GLN A 45 -12.40 10.85 -17.29
C GLN A 45 -11.09 10.20 -17.72
N LEU A 46 -10.47 9.46 -16.80
CA LEU A 46 -9.25 8.71 -17.07
C LEU A 46 -9.61 7.30 -17.48
N GLU A 47 -9.20 6.89 -18.68
CA GLU A 47 -9.28 5.49 -19.08
C GLU A 47 -8.00 4.74 -18.68
N LEU A 48 -8.18 3.67 -17.90
CA LEU A 48 -7.14 2.69 -17.65
C LEU A 48 -6.86 1.93 -18.94
N THR A 49 -5.77 2.30 -19.59
CA THR A 49 -5.42 1.82 -20.94
C THR A 49 -4.53 0.58 -20.93
N GLY A 50 -4.30 0.00 -19.76
CA GLY A 50 -3.53 -1.23 -19.60
C GLY A 50 -3.18 -1.48 -18.15
N SER A 51 -2.65 -2.67 -17.89
CA SER A 51 -2.04 -3.02 -16.62
C SER A 51 -0.61 -3.48 -16.85
N LEU A 52 0.29 -3.12 -15.94
CA LEU A 52 1.66 -3.62 -15.98
C LEU A 52 1.73 -5.01 -15.36
N ASN A 53 2.78 -5.76 -15.69
CA ASN A 53 3.04 -7.02 -15.03
C ASN A 53 3.19 -6.81 -13.52
N LYS A 54 2.58 -7.71 -12.75
CA LYS A 54 2.68 -7.75 -11.29
C LYS A 54 4.14 -8.03 -10.88
N PRO A 55 4.58 -7.59 -9.69
CA PRO A 55 5.91 -7.94 -9.19
C PRO A 55 6.11 -9.46 -9.02
N PRO A 56 7.37 -9.93 -8.98
CA PRO A 56 7.67 -11.33 -8.69
C PRO A 56 7.00 -11.83 -7.40
N GLN A 57 6.60 -13.10 -7.43
CA GLN A 57 5.84 -13.72 -6.33
C GLN A 57 6.57 -13.66 -4.99
N LEU A 58 7.90 -13.75 -4.98
CA LEU A 58 8.72 -13.61 -3.77
C LEU A 58 8.44 -12.31 -3.00
N LEU A 59 8.34 -11.18 -3.72
CA LEU A 59 8.06 -9.88 -3.09
C LEU A 59 6.62 -9.82 -2.57
N LEU A 60 5.67 -10.38 -3.32
CA LEU A 60 4.27 -10.43 -2.90
C LEU A 60 4.10 -11.28 -1.64
N THR A 61 4.77 -12.44 -1.56
CA THR A 61 4.77 -13.28 -0.37
C THR A 61 5.33 -12.54 0.85
N HIS A 62 6.41 -11.78 0.66
CA HIS A 62 6.99 -10.99 1.74
C HIS A 62 6.01 -9.90 2.23
N ILE A 63 5.38 -9.16 1.31
CA ILE A 63 4.38 -8.14 1.64
C ILE A 63 3.22 -8.76 2.42
N SER A 64 2.63 -9.87 1.94
CA SER A 64 1.53 -10.53 2.63
C SER A 64 1.91 -11.04 4.03
N CYS A 65 3.14 -11.53 4.19
CA CYS A 65 3.65 -11.95 5.50
C CYS A 65 3.79 -10.76 6.46
N GLN A 66 4.35 -9.64 5.97
CA GLN A 66 4.48 -8.42 6.76
C GLN A 66 3.12 -7.86 7.18
N GLU A 67 2.12 -7.87 6.30
CA GLU A 67 0.75 -7.46 6.60
C GLU A 67 0.13 -8.35 7.69
N ALA A 68 0.26 -9.67 7.56
CA ALA A 68 -0.23 -10.60 8.57
C ALA A 68 0.42 -10.37 9.94
N MET A 69 1.74 -10.15 9.99
CA MET A 69 2.44 -9.83 11.24
C MET A 69 1.97 -8.51 11.85
N GLN A 70 1.70 -7.49 11.04
CA GLN A 70 1.14 -6.22 11.50
C GLN A 70 -0.26 -6.38 12.09
N MET A 71 -1.10 -7.24 11.49
CA MET A 71 -2.42 -7.56 12.03
C MET A 71 -2.31 -8.21 13.41
N VAL A 72 -1.46 -9.23 13.57
CA VAL A 72 -1.25 -9.92 14.86
C VAL A 72 -0.73 -8.95 15.93
N ARG A 73 0.28 -8.14 15.62
CA ARG A 73 0.83 -7.15 16.57
C ARG A 73 -0.20 -6.12 17.02
N ARG A 74 -1.10 -5.70 16.13
CA ARG A 74 -2.18 -4.76 16.48
C ARG A 74 -3.17 -5.42 17.44
N ASP A 75 -3.49 -6.68 17.21
CA ASP A 75 -4.40 -7.44 18.07
C ASP A 75 -3.80 -7.66 19.46
N GLU A 76 -2.52 -8.05 19.55
CA GLU A 76 -1.78 -8.13 20.81
C GLU A 76 -1.83 -6.80 21.58
N LYS A 77 -1.57 -5.68 20.90
CA LYS A 77 -1.59 -4.35 21.51
C LYS A 77 -2.99 -3.95 22.00
N ILE A 78 -4.04 -4.33 21.29
CA ILE A 78 -5.43 -4.12 21.72
C ILE A 78 -5.73 -4.95 22.97
N SER A 79 -5.32 -6.23 22.96
CA SER A 79 -5.52 -7.14 24.10
C SER A 79 -4.82 -6.68 25.38
N GLU A 80 -3.70 -5.96 25.29
CA GLU A 80 -3.01 -5.36 26.44
C GLU A 80 -3.73 -4.12 27.01
N ILE A 81 -4.40 -3.34 26.15
CA ILE A 81 -5.04 -2.06 26.53
C ILE A 81 -6.43 -2.27 27.13
N LEU A 82 -7.20 -3.25 26.63
CA LEU A 82 -8.56 -3.54 27.09
C LEU A 82 -8.67 -3.88 28.60
N PRO A 83 -7.79 -4.68 29.23
CA PRO A 83 -7.87 -4.97 30.66
C PRO A 83 -7.48 -3.76 31.53
N ARG A 84 -6.49 -2.94 31.12
CA ARG A 84 -6.06 -1.76 31.90
C ARG A 84 -7.15 -0.70 32.08
N ARG A 85 -8.13 -0.63 31.17
CA ARG A 85 -9.29 0.27 31.30
C ARG A 85 -10.40 -0.29 32.18
N ALA A 86 -10.49 -1.61 32.34
CA ALA A 86 -11.45 -2.23 33.26
C ALA A 86 -11.04 -2.04 34.73
N GLU A 87 -9.74 -1.91 35.01
CA GLU A 87 -9.19 -1.76 36.36
C GLU A 87 -9.07 -0.30 36.85
N GLN A 88 -9.23 0.71 35.98
CA GLN A 88 -9.19 2.14 36.36
C GLN A 88 -10.56 2.74 36.74
N LYS A 89 -11.58 1.89 36.93
CA LYS A 89 -12.87 2.29 37.50
C LYS A 89 -13.04 1.74 38.92
N PHE A 90 -12.19 2.15 39.86
CA PHE A 90 -12.49 2.19 41.29
C PHE A 90 -11.66 3.31 41.94
#